data_AF-A0A9J6GXK2-F1
#
_entry.id   AF-A0A9J6GXK2-F1
#
_cell.length_a   1.000
_cell.length_b   1.000
_cell.length_c   1.000
_cell.angle_alpha   90.00
_cell.angle_beta   90.00
_cell.angle_gamma   90.00
#
_symmetry.space_group_name_H-M   'P 1'
#
loop_
_entity.id
_entity.type
_entity.pdbx_description
1 polymer ?
#
loop_
_entity_poly.entity_id
_entity_poly.type
_entity_poly.pdbx_seq_one_letter_code
_entity_poly.pdbx_strand_id
1 'polypeptide(L)'
;MLKDLVAHVRCSKCGLAAPDLRKADRQYGLAVKLEVTCSVCEHRVERFSSPRTEGSGNITSFDVNMRDLKSIQSIGKGVTALLYFCAGMNLSHRGLHHKTFQAYLREVVQVCEDSAAASEADSVRAVEDLYSDLGQPPNSIDVMFDGTWMTRGWSSHIGVGCITEVYTGLVIDDVVLSNFCLGCAIRPKASDEGYEDWLAGHEGQRNIDCGAGRMEVEAALIMFKRSLSKSGLRYTTVMSDGDSRTMHGLKEEGVYGLKKKDCITCVQAYAHCPAKCMRETNESIAAGLGYTASSCLLRRSLEKDKKRLKKSTTAFLSNGTSKRRLAKRHKADRSTDYSPGQL
;
A
#
# COMPACT_ATOMS: atom_id res chain seq x y z
N MET A 1 6.10 21.92 -33.67
CA MET A 1 6.92 20.72 -33.41
C MET A 1 6.36 19.45 -34.04
N LEU A 2 5.22 18.87 -33.61
CA LEU A 2 4.72 17.63 -34.24
C LEU A 2 4.25 17.85 -35.69
N LYS A 3 3.62 18.99 -36.00
CA LYS A 3 3.26 19.36 -37.38
C LYS A 3 4.49 19.43 -38.29
N ASP A 4 5.58 20.02 -37.79
CA ASP A 4 6.83 20.14 -38.53
C ASP A 4 7.43 18.75 -38.83
N LEU A 5 7.32 17.81 -37.88
CA LEU A 5 7.72 16.42 -38.12
C LEU A 5 6.85 15.75 -39.20
N VAL A 6 5.53 15.97 -39.15
CA VAL A 6 4.59 15.39 -40.13
C VAL A 6 4.78 15.99 -41.54
N ALA A 7 5.28 17.23 -41.64
CA ALA A 7 5.61 17.83 -42.94
C ALA A 7 6.69 17.05 -43.73
N HIS A 8 7.46 16.18 -43.06
CA HIS A 8 8.52 15.38 -43.69
C HIS A 8 8.05 13.99 -44.12
N VAL A 9 6.80 13.59 -43.85
CA VAL A 9 6.25 12.29 -44.28
C VAL A 9 5.26 12.47 -45.42
N ARG A 10 5.13 11.45 -46.28
CA ARG A 10 4.16 11.43 -47.39
C ARG A 10 2.89 10.69 -46.97
N CYS A 11 1.76 11.08 -47.55
CA CYS A 11 0.48 10.40 -47.34
C CYS A 11 0.60 8.90 -47.65
N SER A 12 0.14 8.06 -46.71
CA SER A 12 0.19 6.60 -46.83
C SER A 12 -0.66 6.03 -47.98
N LYS A 13 -1.67 6.77 -48.46
CA LYS A 13 -2.58 6.32 -49.52
C LYS A 13 -2.11 6.75 -50.91
N CYS A 14 -1.77 8.02 -51.11
CA CYS A 14 -1.42 8.55 -52.44
C CYS A 14 0.07 8.88 -52.63
N GLY A 15 0.84 9.08 -51.54
CA GLY A 15 2.26 9.44 -51.63
C GLY A 15 2.57 10.86 -52.14
N LEU A 16 1.54 11.66 -52.47
CA LEU A 16 1.70 12.92 -53.21
C LEU A 16 1.96 14.14 -52.32
N ALA A 17 1.40 14.17 -51.11
CA ALA A 17 1.50 15.33 -50.21
C ALA A 17 1.78 14.90 -48.78
N ALA A 18 2.38 15.79 -48.00
CA ALA A 18 2.45 15.66 -46.56
C ALA A 18 1.04 15.86 -45.97
N PRO A 19 0.56 14.96 -45.10
CA PRO A 19 -0.74 15.12 -44.48
C PRO A 19 -0.70 16.21 -43.40
N ASP A 20 -1.82 16.90 -43.18
CA ASP A 20 -1.98 17.81 -42.03
C ASP A 20 -2.31 16.99 -40.77
N LEU A 21 -1.74 17.40 -39.63
CA LEU A 21 -1.99 16.79 -38.33
C LEU A 21 -2.74 17.78 -37.44
N ARG A 22 -3.91 17.39 -36.96
CA ARG A 22 -4.74 18.18 -36.05
C ARG A 22 -4.98 17.43 -34.75
N LYS A 23 -5.02 18.18 -33.65
CA LYS A 23 -5.56 17.71 -32.38
C LYS A 23 -7.04 18.07 -32.37
N ALA A 24 -7.92 17.11 -32.09
CA ALA A 24 -9.34 17.38 -31.95
C ALA A 24 -9.63 18.18 -30.67
N ASP A 25 -10.74 18.91 -30.64
CA ASP A 25 -11.12 19.76 -29.51
C ASP A 25 -11.43 18.97 -28.24
N ARG A 26 -11.95 17.74 -28.39
CA ARG A 26 -12.32 16.89 -27.27
C ARG A 26 -11.11 16.13 -26.73
N GLN A 27 -10.81 16.34 -25.45
CA GLN A 27 -9.75 15.69 -24.69
C GLN A 27 -10.34 14.94 -23.49
N TYR A 28 -9.81 13.76 -23.19
CA TYR A 28 -10.24 12.90 -22.08
C TYR A 28 -9.07 12.66 -21.12
N GLY A 29 -8.98 13.46 -20.06
CA GLY A 29 -7.80 13.39 -19.20
C GLY A 29 -6.56 13.90 -19.94
N LEU A 30 -5.58 13.02 -20.07
CA LEU A 30 -4.38 13.21 -20.90
C LEU A 30 -4.52 12.61 -22.30
N ALA A 31 -5.55 11.80 -22.56
CA ALA A 31 -5.78 11.23 -23.89
C ALA A 31 -6.38 12.27 -24.84
N VAL A 32 -5.71 12.50 -25.97
CA VAL A 32 -6.14 13.42 -27.02
C VAL A 32 -6.43 12.65 -28.30
N LYS A 33 -7.46 13.05 -29.04
CA LYS A 33 -7.73 12.49 -30.37
C LYS A 33 -6.89 13.25 -31.39
N LEU A 34 -6.08 12.53 -32.14
CA LEU A 34 -5.25 13.04 -33.23
C LEU A 34 -5.88 12.65 -34.56
N GLU A 35 -5.91 13.60 -35.48
CA GLU A 35 -6.46 13.46 -36.81
C GLU A 35 -5.40 13.81 -37.85
N VAL A 36 -5.21 12.92 -38.81
CA VAL A 36 -4.29 13.10 -39.94
C VAL A 36 -5.12 13.13 -41.21
N THR A 37 -5.01 14.21 -41.98
CA THR A 37 -5.81 14.43 -43.20
C THR A 37 -4.93 14.83 -44.37
N CYS A 38 -5.07 14.15 -45.51
CA CYS A 38 -4.37 14.51 -46.74
C CYS A 38 -5.13 15.59 -47.52
N SER A 39 -4.44 16.66 -47.92
CA SER A 39 -5.03 17.74 -48.72
C SER A 39 -5.35 17.35 -50.17
N VAL A 40 -4.73 16.30 -50.72
CA VAL A 40 -4.88 15.91 -52.13
C VAL A 40 -5.93 14.81 -52.33
N CYS A 41 -5.89 13.76 -51.52
CA CYS A 41 -6.79 12.60 -51.67
C CYS A 41 -7.85 12.50 -50.56
N GLU A 42 -7.91 13.50 -49.68
CA GLU A 42 -8.87 13.61 -48.57
C GLU A 42 -8.87 12.41 -47.60
N HIS A 43 -7.84 11.58 -47.66
CA HIS A 43 -7.71 10.45 -46.75
C HIS A 43 -7.54 10.95 -45.32
N ARG A 44 -8.44 10.50 -44.45
CA ARG A 44 -8.53 10.89 -43.04
C ARG A 44 -8.34 9.67 -42.13
N VAL A 45 -7.44 9.79 -41.17
CA VAL A 45 -7.20 8.78 -40.14
C VAL A 45 -7.25 9.44 -38.78
N GLU A 46 -7.98 8.82 -37.85
CA GLU A 46 -8.10 9.30 -36.48
C GLU A 46 -7.74 8.22 -35.46
N ARG A 47 -6.95 8.60 -34.46
CA ARG A 47 -6.52 7.74 -33.36
C ARG A 47 -6.37 8.55 -32.08
N PHE A 48 -6.62 7.90 -30.94
CA PHE A 48 -6.27 8.48 -29.65
C PHE A 48 -4.76 8.36 -29.40
N SER A 49 -4.20 9.31 -28.66
CA SER A 49 -2.78 9.33 -28.26
C SER A 49 -2.39 8.21 -27.29
N SER A 50 -3.37 7.50 -26.74
CA SER A 50 -3.19 6.38 -25.83
C SER A 50 -4.27 5.33 -26.11
N PRO A 51 -3.95 4.03 -26.02
CA PRO A 51 -4.94 2.96 -26.10
C PRO A 51 -5.88 3.00 -24.89
N ARG A 52 -7.02 2.33 -25.02
CA ARG A 52 -7.90 2.03 -23.88
C ARG A 52 -7.38 0.81 -23.13
N THR A 53 -7.70 0.72 -21.85
CA THR A 53 -7.30 -0.39 -20.96
C THR A 53 -7.93 -1.72 -21.37
N GLU A 54 -9.18 -1.69 -21.84
CA GLU A 54 -9.88 -2.88 -22.36
C GLU A 54 -10.71 -2.57 -23.60
N GLY A 55 -10.62 -3.46 -24.60
CA GLY A 55 -11.49 -3.53 -25.78
C GLY A 55 -11.54 -2.28 -26.69
N SER A 56 -12.45 -2.32 -27.67
CA SER A 56 -12.75 -1.19 -28.58
C SER A 56 -13.95 -0.34 -28.11
N GLY A 57 -14.38 -0.49 -26.86
CA GLY A 57 -15.57 0.18 -26.31
C GLY A 57 -15.39 1.67 -26.09
N ASN A 58 -16.49 2.42 -26.12
CA ASN A 58 -16.49 3.89 -25.96
C ASN A 58 -16.32 4.38 -24.50
N ILE A 59 -16.40 3.48 -23.51
CA ILE A 59 -16.57 3.83 -22.08
C ILE A 59 -15.33 3.47 -21.23
N THR A 60 -14.42 2.61 -21.71
CA THR A 60 -13.27 2.14 -20.92
C THR A 60 -12.19 3.22 -20.72
N SER A 61 -11.44 3.14 -19.62
CA SER A 61 -10.42 4.12 -19.28
C SER A 61 -9.27 4.13 -20.31
N PHE A 62 -8.60 5.27 -20.47
CA PHE A 62 -7.38 5.32 -21.28
C PHE A 62 -6.18 4.91 -20.43
N ASP A 63 -5.29 4.10 -20.98
CA ASP A 63 -4.10 3.61 -20.28
C ASP A 63 -3.25 4.77 -19.70
N VAL A 64 -3.07 5.86 -20.46
CA VAL A 64 -2.36 7.05 -19.98
C VAL A 64 -2.99 7.66 -18.72
N ASN A 65 -4.31 7.63 -18.60
CA ASN A 65 -5.03 8.20 -17.46
C ASN A 65 -4.88 7.33 -16.21
N MET A 66 -4.89 6.00 -16.37
CA MET A 66 -4.63 5.06 -15.27
C MET A 66 -3.18 5.17 -14.78
N ARG A 67 -2.23 5.31 -15.72
CA ARG A 67 -0.81 5.54 -15.40
C ARG A 67 -0.61 6.85 -14.65
N ASP A 68 -1.31 7.91 -15.05
CA ASP A 68 -1.22 9.22 -14.41
C ASP A 68 -1.75 9.18 -12.97
N LEU A 69 -2.91 8.54 -12.77
CA LEU A 69 -3.49 8.29 -11.44
C LEU A 69 -2.52 7.50 -10.54
N LYS A 70 -1.98 6.37 -11.02
CA LYS A 70 -1.05 5.58 -10.21
C LYS A 70 0.28 6.30 -9.99
N SER A 71 0.75 7.10 -10.96
CA SER A 71 1.97 7.90 -10.81
C SER A 71 1.84 8.91 -9.68
N ILE A 72 0.73 9.67 -9.64
CA ILE A 72 0.50 10.64 -8.57
C ILE A 72 0.30 9.96 -7.21
N GLN A 73 -0.35 8.79 -7.16
CA GLN A 73 -0.49 8.01 -5.94
C GLN A 73 0.84 7.47 -5.41
N SER A 74 1.73 7.02 -6.29
CA SER A 74 3.03 6.45 -5.90
C SER A 74 3.93 7.45 -5.16
N ILE A 75 3.67 8.75 -5.32
CA ILE A 75 4.35 9.83 -4.61
C ILE A 75 3.54 10.39 -3.43
N GLY A 76 2.43 9.73 -3.05
CA GLY A 76 1.58 10.11 -1.93
C GLY A 76 0.78 11.39 -2.18
N LYS A 77 0.39 11.64 -3.44
CA LYS A 77 -0.34 12.85 -3.84
C LYS A 77 -1.69 12.49 -4.49
N GLY A 78 -2.66 13.39 -4.33
CA GLY A 78 -4.02 13.23 -4.85
C GLY A 78 -4.31 14.05 -6.11
N VAL A 79 -5.57 14.05 -6.52
CA VAL A 79 -6.04 14.71 -7.76
C VAL A 79 -5.63 16.18 -7.87
N THR A 80 -5.66 16.95 -6.78
CA THR A 80 -5.30 18.38 -6.81
C THR A 80 -3.84 18.59 -7.24
N ALA A 81 -2.92 17.79 -6.72
CA ALA A 81 -1.53 17.86 -7.11
C ALA A 81 -1.33 17.43 -8.57
N LEU A 82 -2.11 16.45 -9.03
CA LEU A 82 -2.11 16.03 -10.41
C LEU A 82 -2.54 17.17 -11.35
N LEU A 83 -3.61 17.88 -11.00
CA LEU A 83 -4.08 19.03 -11.77
C LEU A 83 -3.01 20.12 -11.89
N TYR A 84 -2.35 20.47 -10.79
CA TYR A 84 -1.25 21.44 -10.82
C TYR A 84 -0.07 20.97 -11.67
N PHE A 85 0.29 19.68 -11.57
CA PHE A 85 1.34 19.09 -12.39
C PHE A 85 0.99 19.18 -13.90
N CYS A 86 -0.21 18.74 -14.29
CA CYS A 86 -0.66 18.81 -15.68
C CYS A 86 -0.73 20.24 -16.22
N ALA A 87 -1.16 21.19 -15.39
CA ALA A 87 -1.23 22.61 -15.74
C ALA A 87 0.18 23.20 -15.92
N GLY A 88 1.09 22.97 -14.97
CA GLY A 88 2.47 23.46 -15.04
C GLY A 88 3.26 22.88 -16.22
N MET A 89 2.98 21.64 -16.60
CA MET A 89 3.58 20.98 -17.77
C MET A 89 2.86 21.31 -19.10
N ASN A 90 1.80 22.13 -19.06
CA ASN A 90 0.94 22.43 -20.21
C ASN A 90 0.42 21.18 -20.96
N LEU A 91 0.11 20.10 -20.22
CA LEU A 91 -0.38 18.83 -20.77
C LEU A 91 -1.91 18.83 -20.89
N SER A 92 -2.57 19.39 -19.87
CA SER A 92 -4.02 19.49 -19.78
C SER A 92 -4.38 20.56 -18.76
N HIS A 93 -5.33 21.42 -19.09
CA HIS A 93 -5.86 22.41 -18.13
C HIS A 93 -6.63 21.74 -16.98
N ARG A 94 -7.22 20.56 -17.21
CA ARG A 94 -8.13 19.91 -16.24
C ARG A 94 -7.69 18.51 -15.80
N GLY A 95 -6.54 18.01 -16.27
CA GLY A 95 -6.06 16.65 -15.96
C GLY A 95 -7.22 15.65 -15.95
N LEU A 96 -7.30 14.85 -14.89
CA LEU A 96 -8.50 14.06 -14.58
C LEU A 96 -9.49 14.86 -13.73
N HIS A 97 -10.75 14.86 -14.14
CA HIS A 97 -11.84 15.39 -13.32
C HIS A 97 -11.98 14.58 -12.02
N HIS A 98 -12.31 15.24 -10.90
CA HIS A 98 -12.35 14.60 -9.57
C HIS A 98 -13.23 13.34 -9.53
N LYS A 99 -14.41 13.35 -10.16
CA LYS A 99 -15.29 12.17 -10.24
C LYS A 99 -14.62 11.00 -10.97
N THR A 100 -13.93 11.29 -12.07
CA THR A 100 -13.21 10.29 -12.87
C THR A 100 -12.02 9.74 -12.09
N PHE A 101 -11.26 10.61 -11.43
CA PHE A 101 -10.16 10.21 -10.56
C PHE A 101 -10.63 9.26 -9.45
N GLN A 102 -11.74 9.58 -8.78
CA GLN A 102 -12.30 8.73 -7.72
C GLN A 102 -12.82 7.39 -8.26
N ALA A 103 -13.46 7.38 -9.43
CA ALA A 103 -13.89 6.14 -10.07
C ALA A 103 -12.68 5.22 -10.38
N TYR A 104 -11.63 5.76 -10.99
CA TYR A 104 -10.41 5.02 -11.30
C TYR A 104 -9.62 4.61 -10.05
N LEU A 105 -9.61 5.43 -9.00
CA LEU A 105 -8.98 5.07 -7.73
C LEU A 105 -9.65 3.83 -7.11
N ARG A 106 -10.98 3.70 -7.17
CA ARG A 106 -11.67 2.50 -6.67
C ARG A 106 -11.28 1.24 -7.45
N GLU A 107 -11.20 1.35 -8.77
CA GLU A 107 -10.72 0.25 -9.63
C GLU A 107 -9.28 -0.16 -9.26
N VAL A 108 -8.38 0.81 -9.09
CA VAL A 108 -6.99 0.53 -8.68
C VAL A 108 -6.91 -0.08 -7.29
N VAL A 109 -7.72 0.37 -6.33
CA VAL A 109 -7.76 -0.22 -4.98
C VAL A 109 -8.20 -1.68 -5.05
N GLN A 110 -9.27 -1.98 -5.79
CA GLN A 110 -9.75 -3.36 -5.95
C GLN A 110 -8.65 -4.27 -6.52
N VAL A 111 -7.97 -3.84 -7.58
CA VAL A 111 -6.86 -4.63 -8.16
C VAL A 111 -5.71 -4.80 -7.16
N CYS A 112 -5.40 -3.79 -6.36
CA CYS A 112 -4.38 -3.91 -5.31
C CYS A 112 -4.79 -4.92 -4.23
N GLU A 113 -6.06 -4.90 -3.79
CA GLU A 113 -6.60 -5.84 -2.79
C GLU A 113 -6.60 -7.27 -3.32
N ASP A 114 -7.06 -7.49 -4.56
CA ASP A 114 -7.07 -8.81 -5.20
C ASP A 114 -5.63 -9.35 -5.36
N SER A 115 -4.69 -8.49 -5.76
CA SER A 115 -3.29 -8.86 -5.89
C SER A 115 -2.64 -9.16 -4.54
N ALA A 116 -3.01 -8.44 -3.48
CA ALA A 116 -2.53 -8.71 -2.13
C ALA A 116 -3.07 -10.07 -1.65
N ALA A 117 -4.37 -10.32 -1.79
CA ALA A 117 -5.00 -11.57 -1.40
C ALA A 117 -4.41 -12.78 -2.15
N ALA A 118 -4.14 -12.66 -3.45
CA ALA A 118 -3.46 -13.69 -4.22
C ALA A 118 -2.03 -13.95 -3.70
N SER A 119 -1.27 -12.89 -3.43
CA SER A 119 0.08 -13.01 -2.87
C SER A 119 0.07 -13.63 -1.47
N GLU A 120 -0.92 -13.31 -0.63
CA GLU A 120 -1.09 -13.93 0.69
C GLU A 120 -1.42 -15.42 0.57
N ALA A 121 -2.31 -15.79 -0.35
CA ALA A 121 -2.66 -17.19 -0.59
C ALA A 121 -1.43 -18.01 -1.04
N ASP A 122 -0.58 -17.42 -1.87
CA ASP A 122 0.70 -18.02 -2.29
C ASP A 122 1.67 -18.17 -1.11
N SER A 123 1.77 -17.14 -0.27
CA SER A 123 2.56 -17.17 0.97
C SER A 123 2.09 -18.25 1.94
N VAL A 124 0.78 -18.40 2.11
CA VAL A 124 0.18 -19.42 2.99
C VAL A 124 0.57 -20.82 2.53
N ARG A 125 0.49 -21.12 1.22
CA ARG A 125 0.88 -22.43 0.68
C ARG A 125 2.37 -22.71 0.91
N ALA A 126 3.24 -21.71 0.68
CA ALA A 126 4.67 -21.85 0.93
C ALA A 126 4.99 -22.09 2.43
N VAL A 127 4.22 -21.48 3.32
CA VAL A 127 4.33 -21.68 4.77
C VAL A 127 3.82 -23.08 5.17
N GLU A 128 2.72 -23.55 4.60
CA GLU A 128 2.20 -24.91 4.85
C GLU A 128 3.23 -25.97 4.46
N ASP A 129 3.82 -25.84 3.27
CA ASP A 129 4.89 -26.75 2.81
C ASP A 129 6.07 -26.76 3.78
N LEU A 130 6.56 -25.57 4.19
CA LEU A 130 7.67 -25.47 5.15
C LEU A 130 7.34 -26.13 6.50
N TYR A 131 6.17 -25.88 7.06
CA TYR A 131 5.81 -26.40 8.38
C TYR A 131 5.48 -27.89 8.36
N SER A 132 5.06 -28.43 7.22
CA SER A 132 4.90 -29.87 7.02
C SER A 132 6.23 -30.62 7.18
N ASP A 133 7.33 -30.04 6.71
CA ASP A 133 8.68 -30.59 6.84
C ASP A 133 9.26 -30.47 8.26
N LEU A 134 8.83 -29.45 9.03
CA LEU A 134 9.34 -29.17 10.37
C LEU A 134 8.74 -30.05 11.47
N GLY A 135 7.73 -30.87 11.16
CA GLY A 135 7.09 -31.77 12.13
C GLY A 135 6.42 -31.05 13.31
N GLN A 136 6.05 -29.78 13.13
CA GLN A 136 5.32 -28.98 14.11
C GLN A 136 3.86 -29.47 14.24
N PRO A 137 3.14 -29.12 15.32
CA PRO A 137 1.71 -29.38 15.42
C PRO A 137 1.00 -28.84 14.17
N PRO A 138 0.05 -29.59 13.58
CA PRO A 138 -0.60 -29.19 12.34
C PRO A 138 -1.10 -27.76 12.40
N ASN A 139 -0.78 -27.02 11.35
CA ASN A 139 -1.21 -25.65 11.09
C ASN A 139 -0.77 -24.64 12.17
N SER A 140 0.11 -25.00 13.11
CA SER A 140 0.54 -24.11 14.18
C SER A 140 1.85 -23.43 13.79
N ILE A 141 1.82 -22.11 13.69
CA ILE A 141 2.96 -21.32 13.18
C ILE A 141 3.43 -20.24 14.15
N ASP A 142 4.67 -19.82 13.92
CA ASP A 142 5.32 -18.70 14.61
C ASP A 142 5.23 -17.45 13.72
N VAL A 143 4.69 -16.37 14.27
CA VAL A 143 4.44 -15.13 13.52
C VAL A 143 5.03 -13.90 14.19
N MET A 144 5.26 -12.88 13.38
CA MET A 144 5.47 -11.50 13.79
C MET A 144 4.22 -10.70 13.43
N PHE A 145 3.87 -9.75 14.27
CA PHE A 145 2.86 -8.75 13.95
C PHE A 145 3.52 -7.38 14.00
N ASP A 146 3.31 -6.59 12.95
CA ASP A 146 3.71 -5.19 12.91
C ASP A 146 2.65 -4.37 12.17
N GLY A 147 2.62 -3.07 12.47
CA GLY A 147 1.68 -2.12 11.88
C GLY A 147 2.38 -0.89 11.32
N THR A 148 1.81 -0.32 10.27
CA THR A 148 2.24 0.96 9.72
C THR A 148 1.08 1.96 9.69
N TRP A 149 1.40 3.21 10.02
CA TRP A 149 0.42 4.30 10.16
C TRP A 149 0.70 5.38 9.12
N MET A 150 -0.38 5.98 8.59
CA MET A 150 -0.26 7.02 7.56
C MET A 150 0.53 8.24 8.06
N THR A 151 0.40 8.56 9.35
CA THR A 151 1.08 9.68 10.01
C THR A 151 1.87 9.18 11.22
N ARG A 152 2.93 9.91 11.57
CA ARG A 152 3.71 9.62 12.79
C ARG A 152 2.98 10.12 14.03
N GLY A 153 3.08 9.35 15.11
CA GLY A 153 2.52 9.69 16.41
C GLY A 153 1.13 9.11 16.63
N TRP A 154 0.46 9.55 17.69
CA TRP A 154 -0.82 8.99 18.14
C TRP A 154 -2.05 9.65 17.50
N SER A 155 -1.87 10.35 16.39
CA SER A 155 -2.94 11.06 15.67
C SER A 155 -3.25 10.44 14.31
N SER A 156 -2.81 9.20 14.07
CA SER A 156 -3.10 8.53 12.81
C SER A 156 -4.52 8.03 12.76
N HIS A 157 -5.18 8.28 11.63
CA HIS A 157 -6.54 7.84 11.37
C HIS A 157 -6.63 6.58 10.53
N ILE A 158 -5.54 6.25 9.84
CA ILE A 158 -5.46 5.15 8.89
C ILE A 158 -4.17 4.39 9.17
N GLY A 159 -4.28 3.07 9.26
CA GLY A 159 -3.12 2.20 9.32
C GLY A 159 -3.39 0.83 8.75
N VAL A 160 -2.31 0.07 8.61
CA VAL A 160 -2.32 -1.30 8.11
C VAL A 160 -1.56 -2.15 9.11
N GLY A 161 -2.19 -3.22 9.58
CA GLY A 161 -1.53 -4.27 10.34
C GLY A 161 -1.21 -5.45 9.44
N CYS A 162 -0.06 -6.09 9.65
CA CYS A 162 0.34 -7.28 8.90
C CYS A 162 0.83 -8.39 9.84
N ILE A 163 0.51 -9.63 9.50
CA ILE A 163 1.10 -10.86 10.05
C ILE A 163 2.14 -11.37 9.07
N THR A 164 3.36 -11.52 9.57
CA THR A 164 4.49 -12.07 8.82
C THR A 164 4.95 -13.37 9.48
N GLU A 165 5.06 -14.45 8.72
CA GLU A 165 5.58 -15.71 9.25
C GLU A 165 7.10 -15.59 9.50
N VAL A 166 7.57 -16.13 10.63
CA VAL A 166 8.91 -15.86 11.16
C VAL A 166 10.05 -16.39 10.29
N TYR A 167 9.92 -17.59 9.73
CA TYR A 167 11.02 -18.26 9.04
C TYR A 167 11.14 -17.86 7.56
N THR A 168 10.01 -17.75 6.87
CA THR A 168 9.92 -17.35 5.47
C THR A 168 10.03 -15.83 5.29
N GLY A 169 9.61 -15.06 6.30
CA GLY A 169 9.47 -13.61 6.21
C GLY A 169 8.34 -13.18 5.27
N LEU A 170 7.41 -14.09 4.94
CA LEU A 170 6.29 -13.83 4.05
C LEU A 170 5.09 -13.27 4.82
N VAL A 171 4.41 -12.30 4.21
CA VAL A 171 3.14 -11.78 4.72
C VAL A 171 2.02 -12.76 4.38
N ILE A 172 1.26 -13.16 5.39
CA ILE A 172 0.19 -14.16 5.29
C ILE A 172 -1.20 -13.61 5.66
N ASP A 173 -1.25 -12.43 6.28
CA ASP A 173 -2.50 -11.75 6.62
C ASP A 173 -2.27 -10.24 6.79
N ASP A 174 -3.13 -9.40 6.21
CA ASP A 174 -3.16 -7.96 6.43
C ASP A 174 -4.56 -7.41 6.74
N VAL A 175 -4.61 -6.30 7.48
CA VAL A 175 -5.85 -5.56 7.72
C VAL A 175 -5.62 -4.06 7.63
N VAL A 176 -6.41 -3.40 6.79
CA VAL A 176 -6.48 -1.94 6.72
C VAL A 176 -7.52 -1.43 7.71
N LEU A 177 -7.12 -0.56 8.62
CA LEU A 177 -8.00 0.08 9.59
C LEU A 177 -8.10 1.58 9.34
N SER A 178 -9.31 2.11 9.45
CA SER A 178 -9.65 3.53 9.41
C SER A 178 -10.64 3.86 10.52
N ASN A 179 -10.26 4.78 11.39
CA ASN A 179 -11.18 5.36 12.39
C ASN A 179 -11.81 6.68 11.93
N PHE A 180 -11.54 7.11 10.71
CA PHE A 180 -11.96 8.39 10.17
C PHE A 180 -12.83 8.23 8.93
N CYS A 181 -13.83 9.09 8.83
CA CYS A 181 -14.60 9.27 7.61
C CYS A 181 -14.79 10.77 7.37
N LEU A 182 -14.35 11.24 6.21
CA LEU A 182 -14.48 12.66 5.86
C LEU A 182 -15.95 13.07 5.79
N GLY A 183 -16.80 12.21 5.22
CA GLY A 183 -18.25 12.44 5.16
C GLY A 183 -18.87 12.63 6.55
N CYS A 184 -18.51 11.77 7.51
CA CYS A 184 -18.93 11.94 8.91
C CYS A 184 -18.40 13.22 9.55
N ALA A 185 -17.20 13.67 9.18
CA ALA A 185 -16.57 14.87 9.74
C ALA A 185 -17.21 16.17 9.23
N ILE A 186 -17.71 16.17 7.99
CA ILE A 186 -18.38 17.33 7.36
C ILE A 186 -19.92 17.21 7.37
N ARG A 187 -20.46 16.29 8.17
CA ARG A 187 -21.90 15.99 8.18
C ARG A 187 -22.75 17.23 8.50
N PRO A 188 -23.97 17.32 7.93
CA PRO A 188 -24.96 18.29 8.39
C PRO A 188 -25.26 18.10 9.89
N LYS A 189 -25.73 19.16 10.56
CA LYS A 189 -26.21 18.99 11.94
C LYS A 189 -27.49 18.18 11.92
N ALA A 190 -27.76 17.44 13.00
CA ALA A 190 -28.99 16.67 13.13
C ALA A 190 -30.27 17.52 13.06
N SER A 191 -30.15 18.83 13.30
CA SER A 191 -31.23 19.81 13.17
C SER A 191 -31.48 20.31 11.75
N ASP A 192 -30.57 20.04 10.81
CA ASP A 192 -30.61 20.62 9.47
C ASP A 192 -31.55 19.81 8.57
N GLU A 193 -32.33 20.52 7.74
CA GLU A 193 -33.19 19.93 6.73
C GLU A 193 -32.31 19.17 5.71
N GLY A 194 -32.49 17.84 5.61
CA GLY A 194 -31.64 16.96 4.79
C GLY A 194 -30.64 16.10 5.56
N TYR A 195 -30.57 16.17 6.90
CA TYR A 195 -29.77 15.23 7.70
C TYR A 195 -30.20 13.77 7.48
N GLU A 196 -31.50 13.50 7.49
CA GLU A 196 -32.04 12.15 7.28
C GLU A 196 -31.71 11.60 5.89
N ASP A 197 -31.85 12.43 4.84
CA ASP A 197 -31.48 12.04 3.48
C ASP A 197 -29.97 11.78 3.36
N TRP A 198 -29.14 12.61 4.00
CA TRP A 198 -27.70 12.40 4.07
C TRP A 198 -27.37 11.09 4.81
N LEU A 199 -27.99 10.85 5.97
CA LEU A 199 -27.75 9.66 6.78
C LEU A 199 -28.14 8.39 6.02
N ALA A 200 -29.28 8.41 5.31
CA ALA A 200 -29.75 7.29 4.49
C ALA A 200 -28.82 7.00 3.30
N GLY A 201 -28.20 8.03 2.71
CA GLY A 201 -27.27 7.89 1.60
C GLY A 201 -25.79 7.74 1.99
N HIS A 202 -25.44 7.85 3.26
CA HIS A 202 -24.04 7.88 3.69
C HIS A 202 -23.47 6.49 3.96
N GLU A 203 -22.50 6.10 3.12
CA GLU A 203 -21.63 4.96 3.39
C GLU A 203 -20.39 5.43 4.18
N GLY A 204 -20.35 5.09 5.47
CA GLY A 204 -19.24 5.41 6.35
C GLY A 204 -17.95 4.69 5.95
N GLN A 205 -16.85 5.43 5.86
CA GLN A 205 -15.52 4.88 5.54
C GLN A 205 -14.74 4.40 6.78
N ARG A 206 -15.31 4.58 7.97
CA ARG A 206 -14.76 4.11 9.23
C ARG A 206 -15.06 2.61 9.36
N ASN A 207 -14.03 1.81 9.62
CA ASN A 207 -14.19 0.38 9.90
C ASN A 207 -13.79 -0.02 11.33
N ILE A 208 -13.30 0.93 12.14
CA ILE A 208 -13.01 0.71 13.56
C ILE A 208 -13.38 1.93 14.39
N ASP A 209 -13.90 1.72 15.60
CA ASP A 209 -14.25 2.80 16.53
C ASP A 209 -13.28 2.83 17.71
N CYS A 210 -12.00 3.09 17.41
CA CYS A 210 -10.98 3.28 18.45
C CYS A 210 -9.92 4.32 18.04
N GLY A 211 -9.29 4.92 19.04
CA GLY A 211 -8.18 5.86 18.82
C GLY A 211 -6.91 5.17 18.31
N ALA A 212 -6.02 5.94 17.69
CA ALA A 212 -4.81 5.43 17.04
C ALA A 212 -3.97 4.48 17.90
N GLY A 213 -3.85 4.77 19.21
CA GLY A 213 -3.06 3.95 20.14
C GLY A 213 -3.65 2.56 20.43
N ARG A 214 -4.94 2.33 20.14
CA ARG A 214 -5.61 1.04 20.29
C ARG A 214 -5.76 0.30 18.96
N MET A 215 -5.73 1.01 17.83
CA MET A 215 -5.88 0.42 16.50
C MET A 215 -4.87 -0.71 16.23
N GLU A 216 -3.66 -0.63 16.77
CA GLU A 216 -2.66 -1.71 16.68
C GLU A 216 -3.16 -3.01 17.33
N VAL A 217 -3.75 -2.91 18.52
CA VAL A 217 -4.29 -4.06 19.26
C VAL A 217 -5.50 -4.64 18.54
N GLU A 218 -6.40 -3.77 18.06
CA GLU A 218 -7.58 -4.21 17.29
C GLU A 218 -7.19 -4.89 15.98
N ALA A 219 -6.19 -4.38 15.26
CA ALA A 219 -5.68 -5.01 14.04
C ALA A 219 -5.19 -6.43 14.31
N ALA A 220 -4.37 -6.61 15.36
CA ALA A 220 -3.91 -7.93 15.76
C ALA A 220 -5.09 -8.82 16.16
N LEU A 221 -6.03 -8.34 16.97
CA LEU A 221 -7.19 -9.13 17.38
C LEU A 221 -8.01 -9.63 16.19
N ILE A 222 -8.28 -8.76 15.20
CA ILE A 222 -9.01 -9.12 13.98
C ILE A 222 -8.29 -10.25 13.24
N MET A 223 -6.99 -10.10 12.98
CA MET A 223 -6.20 -11.08 12.22
C MET A 223 -6.03 -12.40 12.97
N PHE A 224 -5.77 -12.36 14.27
CA PHE A 224 -5.63 -13.56 15.09
C PHE A 224 -6.95 -14.33 15.20
N LYS A 225 -8.08 -13.64 15.40
CA LYS A 225 -9.41 -14.28 15.49
C LYS A 225 -9.84 -14.94 14.17
N ARG A 226 -9.49 -14.35 13.01
CA ARG A 226 -9.85 -14.89 11.70
C ARG A 226 -8.84 -15.85 11.08
N SER A 227 -7.65 -16.00 11.67
CA SER A 227 -6.55 -16.82 11.14
C SER A 227 -6.99 -18.19 10.61
N LEU A 228 -7.71 -18.97 11.42
CA LEU A 228 -8.20 -20.29 11.02
C LEU A 228 -9.22 -20.25 9.86
N SER A 229 -10.12 -19.27 9.84
CA SER A 229 -11.12 -19.16 8.76
C SER A 229 -10.56 -18.57 7.47
N LYS A 230 -9.53 -17.72 7.56
CA LYS A 230 -8.87 -17.08 6.41
C LYS A 230 -7.83 -17.99 5.75
N SER A 231 -6.91 -18.56 6.53
CA SER A 231 -5.74 -19.30 6.01
C SER A 231 -5.64 -20.74 6.49
N GLY A 232 -6.48 -21.18 7.43
CA GLY A 232 -6.35 -22.50 8.05
C GLY A 232 -5.18 -22.61 9.04
N LEU A 233 -4.38 -21.55 9.18
CA LEU A 233 -3.21 -21.48 10.06
C LEU A 233 -3.58 -20.90 11.43
N ARG A 234 -2.93 -21.41 12.47
CA ARG A 234 -3.06 -20.99 13.86
C ARG A 234 -1.78 -20.28 14.30
N TYR A 235 -1.91 -19.01 14.65
CA TYR A 235 -0.81 -18.21 15.18
C TYR A 235 -0.61 -18.60 16.65
N THR A 236 0.40 -19.43 16.95
CA THR A 236 0.61 -19.96 18.32
C THR A 236 1.71 -19.25 19.07
N THR A 237 2.72 -18.77 18.35
CA THR A 237 3.80 -17.99 18.91
C THR A 237 3.85 -16.62 18.24
N VAL A 238 3.94 -15.58 19.05
CA VAL A 238 4.16 -14.22 18.57
C VAL A 238 5.54 -13.77 18.95
N MET A 239 6.31 -13.37 17.96
CA MET A 239 7.58 -12.73 18.15
C MET A 239 7.39 -11.21 18.22
N SER A 240 7.85 -10.60 19.32
CA SER A 240 7.64 -9.19 19.61
C SER A 240 8.84 -8.62 20.36
N ASP A 241 9.12 -7.32 20.18
CA ASP A 241 10.13 -6.61 20.96
C ASP A 241 9.53 -6.08 22.26
N GLY A 242 9.93 -6.64 23.40
CA GLY A 242 9.54 -6.12 24.71
C GLY A 242 8.07 -6.30 25.06
N ASP A 243 7.63 -5.63 26.12
CA ASP A 243 6.24 -5.69 26.58
C ASP A 243 5.33 -4.90 25.64
N SER A 244 4.51 -5.62 24.86
CA SER A 244 3.62 -5.02 23.85
C SER A 244 2.17 -5.10 24.32
N ARG A 245 1.47 -3.96 24.25
CA ARG A 245 0.02 -3.87 24.54
C ARG A 245 -0.78 -4.86 23.72
N THR A 246 -0.33 -5.12 22.49
CA THR A 246 -0.88 -6.13 21.58
C THR A 246 -0.86 -7.53 22.19
N MET A 247 0.27 -7.95 22.77
CA MET A 247 0.37 -9.26 23.43
C MET A 247 -0.50 -9.37 24.67
N HIS A 248 -0.67 -8.27 25.41
CA HIS A 248 -1.58 -8.25 26.55
C HIS A 248 -3.03 -8.44 26.08
N GLY A 249 -3.48 -7.63 25.12
CA GLY A 249 -4.86 -7.71 24.59
C GLY A 249 -5.18 -9.07 23.96
N LEU A 250 -4.23 -9.68 23.23
CA LEU A 250 -4.42 -11.02 22.67
C LEU A 250 -4.57 -12.11 23.75
N LYS A 251 -3.86 -11.97 24.88
CA LYS A 251 -3.94 -12.90 26.00
C LYS A 251 -5.23 -12.73 26.80
N GLU A 252 -5.65 -11.49 27.04
CA GLU A 252 -6.92 -11.19 27.72
C GLU A 252 -8.12 -11.77 26.96
N GLU A 253 -8.08 -11.68 25.63
CA GLU A 253 -9.11 -12.23 24.74
C GLU A 253 -9.00 -13.76 24.53
N GLY A 254 -8.03 -14.41 25.18
CA GLY A 254 -7.93 -15.87 25.21
C GLY A 254 -7.62 -16.53 23.87
N VAL A 255 -7.01 -15.82 22.91
CA VAL A 255 -6.77 -16.36 21.57
C VAL A 255 -5.64 -17.40 21.61
N TYR A 256 -5.94 -18.68 21.32
CA TYR A 256 -5.01 -19.81 21.13
C TYR A 256 -3.93 -20.10 22.19
N GLY A 257 -3.94 -19.45 23.36
CA GLY A 257 -2.92 -19.67 24.40
C GLY A 257 -1.51 -19.26 23.95
N LEU A 258 -1.40 -18.03 23.41
CA LEU A 258 -0.18 -17.53 22.75
C LEU A 258 1.09 -17.60 23.60
N LYS A 259 2.16 -18.11 22.97
CA LYS A 259 3.53 -18.01 23.47
C LYS A 259 4.18 -16.73 22.95
N LYS A 260 4.95 -16.05 23.80
CA LYS A 260 5.75 -14.90 23.39
C LYS A 260 7.20 -15.32 23.22
N LYS A 261 7.83 -14.94 22.11
CA LYS A 261 9.29 -15.01 21.92
C LYS A 261 9.85 -13.61 21.75
N ASP A 262 10.98 -13.33 22.38
CA ASP A 262 11.63 -12.02 22.28
C ASP A 262 12.38 -11.89 20.94
N CYS A 263 12.27 -10.72 20.32
CA CYS A 263 12.87 -10.38 19.02
C CYS A 263 14.43 -10.32 19.02
N ILE A 264 15.09 -10.57 20.16
CA ILE A 264 16.56 -10.48 20.32
C ILE A 264 17.30 -11.42 19.36
N THR A 265 16.69 -12.55 18.99
CA THR A 265 17.28 -13.58 18.11
C THR A 265 17.08 -13.28 16.61
N CYS A 266 16.31 -12.26 16.23
CA CYS A 266 15.73 -12.16 14.89
C CYS A 266 16.45 -11.26 13.87
N VAL A 267 17.36 -10.38 14.32
CA VAL A 267 18.21 -9.59 13.40
C VAL A 267 19.05 -10.51 12.48
N GLN A 268 19.27 -11.77 12.88
CA GLN A 268 19.96 -12.80 12.09
C GLN A 268 19.03 -13.58 11.15
N ALA A 269 17.73 -13.70 11.44
CA ALA A 269 16.76 -14.47 10.63
C ALA A 269 16.30 -13.69 9.38
N TYR A 270 16.01 -12.38 9.51
CA TYR A 270 15.71 -11.51 8.34
C TYR A 270 16.86 -11.42 7.32
N ALA A 271 18.10 -11.70 7.74
CA ALA A 271 19.25 -11.73 6.84
C ALA A 271 19.21 -12.92 5.85
N HIS A 272 18.29 -13.86 6.02
CA HIS A 272 18.19 -15.08 5.22
C HIS A 272 17.03 -15.07 4.21
N CYS A 273 16.18 -14.03 4.14
CA CYS A 273 15.23 -13.90 3.02
C CYS A 273 16.03 -13.62 1.73
N PRO A 274 16.08 -14.55 0.76
CA PRO A 274 16.92 -14.37 -0.42
C PRO A 274 16.45 -13.15 -1.19
N ALA A 275 17.39 -12.30 -1.64
CA ALA A 275 17.09 -11.14 -2.48
C ALA A 275 16.28 -11.47 -3.76
N LYS A 276 16.24 -12.75 -4.13
CA LYS A 276 15.42 -13.33 -5.18
C LYS A 276 13.92 -13.28 -4.88
N CYS A 277 13.50 -13.70 -3.67
CA CYS A 277 12.09 -13.70 -3.25
C CYS A 277 11.51 -12.28 -3.25
N MET A 278 12.21 -11.32 -2.64
CA MET A 278 11.80 -9.90 -2.66
C MET A 278 11.70 -9.31 -4.07
N ARG A 279 12.49 -9.80 -5.02
CA ARG A 279 12.44 -9.34 -6.41
C ARG A 279 11.24 -9.95 -7.15
N GLU A 280 10.98 -11.23 -6.95
CA GLU A 280 9.85 -11.96 -7.53
C GLU A 280 8.51 -11.38 -7.06
N THR A 281 8.35 -11.07 -5.76
CA THR A 281 7.13 -10.41 -5.25
C THR A 281 6.93 -9.01 -5.83
N ASN A 282 7.99 -8.22 -5.98
CA ASN A 282 7.86 -6.89 -6.58
C ASN A 282 7.59 -6.95 -8.10
N GLU A 283 8.09 -7.98 -8.80
CA GLU A 283 7.80 -8.23 -10.21
C GLU A 283 6.35 -8.69 -10.41
N SER A 284 5.82 -9.57 -9.54
CA SER A 284 4.41 -9.99 -9.60
C SER A 284 3.44 -8.84 -9.33
N ILE A 285 3.70 -8.02 -8.32
CA ILE A 285 2.91 -6.80 -8.02
C ILE A 285 2.97 -5.82 -9.20
N ALA A 286 4.14 -5.62 -9.81
CA ALA A 286 4.28 -4.75 -10.97
C ALA A 286 3.46 -5.31 -12.16
N ALA A 287 3.58 -6.60 -12.44
CA ALA A 287 2.87 -7.26 -13.53
C ALA A 287 1.34 -7.24 -13.33
N GLY A 288 0.84 -7.57 -12.13
CA GLY A 288 -0.58 -7.54 -11.78
C GLY A 288 -1.19 -6.14 -11.90
N LEU A 289 -0.37 -5.10 -11.70
CA LEU A 289 -0.79 -3.71 -11.89
C LEU A 289 -0.56 -3.18 -13.33
N GLY A 290 -0.16 -4.03 -14.28
CA GLY A 290 0.04 -3.65 -15.69
C GLY A 290 1.38 -2.94 -15.99
N TYR A 291 2.40 -3.10 -15.15
CA TYR A 291 3.73 -2.50 -15.32
C TYR A 291 4.77 -3.53 -15.74
N THR A 292 5.69 -3.11 -16.61
CA THR A 292 7.03 -3.71 -16.66
C THR A 292 7.83 -3.17 -15.47
N ALA A 293 8.24 -4.05 -14.54
CA ALA A 293 9.10 -3.67 -13.43
C ALA A 293 10.44 -3.14 -13.97
N SER A 294 10.60 -1.81 -14.06
CA SER A 294 11.87 -1.23 -14.49
C SER A 294 12.93 -1.47 -13.41
N SER A 295 14.17 -1.72 -13.82
CA SER A 295 15.30 -1.97 -12.92
C SER A 295 15.47 -0.89 -11.85
N CYS A 296 15.11 0.36 -12.17
CA CYS A 296 15.18 1.49 -11.24
C CYS A 296 14.18 1.41 -10.08
N LEU A 297 12.94 0.95 -10.31
CA LEU A 297 11.93 0.83 -9.25
C LEU A 297 12.30 -0.28 -8.27
N LEU A 298 12.68 -1.46 -8.79
CA LEU A 298 13.17 -2.59 -8.01
C LEU A 298 14.41 -2.22 -7.18
N ARG A 299 15.39 -1.54 -7.80
CA ARG A 299 16.60 -1.09 -7.11
C ARG A 299 16.29 -0.12 -5.98
N ARG A 300 15.36 0.82 -6.20
CA ARG A 300 15.00 1.84 -5.20
C ARG A 300 14.24 1.25 -4.00
N SER A 301 13.42 0.21 -4.21
CA SER A 301 12.78 -0.54 -3.12
C SER A 301 13.83 -1.28 -2.29
N LEU A 302 14.69 -2.08 -2.94
CA LEU A 302 15.78 -2.81 -2.27
C LEU A 302 16.75 -1.88 -1.52
N GLU A 303 17.08 -0.70 -2.06
CA GLU A 303 17.90 0.30 -1.37
C GLU A 303 17.22 0.85 -0.11
N LYS A 304 15.90 1.08 -0.14
CA LYS A 304 15.14 1.53 1.04
C LYS A 304 15.16 0.45 2.13
N ASP A 305 14.97 -0.81 1.78
CA ASP A 305 14.96 -1.91 2.75
C ASP A 305 16.35 -2.13 3.37
N LYS A 306 17.41 -2.08 2.56
CA LYS A 306 18.79 -2.07 3.07
C LYS A 306 19.07 -0.92 4.04
N LYS A 307 18.53 0.27 3.78
CA LYS A 307 18.67 1.43 4.68
C LYS A 307 17.88 1.25 5.98
N ARG A 308 16.67 0.68 5.91
CA ARG A 308 15.85 0.35 7.10
C ARG A 308 16.58 -0.67 7.98
N LEU A 309 17.14 -1.72 7.38
CA LEU A 309 17.92 -2.74 8.10
C LEU A 309 19.12 -2.12 8.81
N LYS A 310 19.94 -1.33 8.10
CA LYS A 310 21.08 -0.61 8.69
C LYS A 310 20.65 0.25 9.89
N LYS A 311 19.56 1.00 9.74
CA LYS A 311 19.03 1.86 10.82
C LYS A 311 18.61 1.03 12.04
N SER A 312 17.92 -0.10 11.83
CA SER A 312 17.54 -1.02 12.90
C SER A 312 18.76 -1.59 13.63
N THR A 313 19.76 -2.08 12.89
CA THR A 313 21.01 -2.60 13.47
C THR A 313 21.75 -1.52 14.28
N THR A 314 21.83 -0.29 13.78
CA THR A 314 22.46 0.82 14.51
C THR A 314 21.69 1.16 15.79
N ALA A 315 20.35 1.21 15.72
CA ALA A 315 19.51 1.45 16.89
C ALA A 315 19.69 0.35 17.95
N PHE A 316 19.77 -0.92 17.54
CA PHE A 316 20.05 -2.05 18.41
C PHE A 316 21.41 -1.93 19.13
N LEU A 317 22.48 -1.64 18.39
CA LEU A 317 23.81 -1.45 18.96
C LEU A 317 23.80 -0.30 19.98
N SER A 318 23.15 0.80 19.65
CA SER A 318 23.01 1.94 20.56
C SER A 318 22.23 1.59 21.83
N ASN A 319 21.13 0.84 21.72
CA ASN A 319 20.33 0.40 22.86
C ASN A 319 21.06 -0.59 23.77
N GLY A 320 21.83 -1.54 23.21
CA GLY A 320 22.69 -2.44 23.98
C GLY A 320 23.76 -1.69 24.77
N THR A 321 24.32 -0.64 24.17
CA THR A 321 25.31 0.24 24.82
C THR A 321 24.68 1.07 25.93
N SER A 322 23.48 1.60 25.70
CA SER A 322 22.68 2.36 26.67
C SER A 322 22.24 1.49 27.85
N LYS A 323 21.73 0.27 27.62
CA LYS A 323 21.39 -0.70 28.66
C LYS A 323 22.62 -1.10 29.50
N ARG A 324 23.79 -1.31 28.87
CA ARG A 324 25.06 -1.56 29.59
C ARG A 324 25.51 -0.35 30.41
N ARG A 325 25.32 0.88 29.91
CA ARG A 325 25.62 2.12 30.66
C ARG A 325 24.69 2.29 31.86
N LEU A 326 23.40 2.04 31.71
CA LEU A 326 22.40 2.08 32.80
C LEU A 326 22.65 0.98 33.84
N ALA A 327 22.93 -0.25 33.42
CA ALA A 327 23.25 -1.35 34.33
C ALA A 327 24.55 -1.12 35.12
N LYS A 328 25.54 -0.42 34.54
CA LYS A 328 26.74 0.02 35.27
C LYS A 328 26.45 1.12 36.29
N ARG A 329 25.49 2.01 36.01
CA ARG A 329 25.07 3.06 36.96
C ARG A 329 24.30 2.51 38.16
N HIS A 330 23.61 1.37 38.01
CA HIS A 330 22.89 0.69 39.10
C HIS A 330 23.75 -0.30 39.91
N LYS A 331 25.04 -0.45 39.61
CA LYS A 331 25.99 -1.23 40.43
C LYS A 331 27.04 -0.32 41.08
N ALA A 332 26.57 0.61 41.89
CA ALA A 332 27.32 1.24 42.97
C ALA A 332 26.35 2.12 43.78
N ASP A 333 25.69 1.57 44.79
CA ASP A 333 26.03 1.91 46.17
C ASP A 333 25.30 0.98 47.16
N ARG A 334 26.02 0.59 48.22
CA ARG A 334 25.44 -0.03 49.42
C ARG A 334 25.07 1.12 50.34
N SER A 335 23.80 1.45 50.46
CA SER A 335 23.31 2.29 51.55
C SER A 335 21.82 2.07 51.77
N THR A 336 21.48 1.85 53.03
CA THR A 336 20.15 1.63 53.60
C THR A 336 19.26 2.87 53.51
N ASP A 337 17.96 2.63 53.63
CA ASP A 337 16.83 3.58 53.76
C ASP A 337 16.35 4.33 52.51
N TYR A 338 15.25 3.82 51.93
CA TYR A 338 14.05 4.63 51.66
C TYR A 338 12.86 3.72 51.32
N SER A 339 11.76 3.82 52.10
CA SER A 339 10.46 3.17 51.83
C SER A 339 9.39 4.26 51.74
N PRO A 340 8.81 4.56 50.56
CA PRO A 340 7.72 5.50 50.45
C PRO A 340 6.39 4.76 50.43
N GLY A 341 5.76 4.71 51.60
CA GLY A 341 4.37 4.34 51.78
C GLY A 341 3.89 4.84 53.13
N GLN A 342 3.39 6.08 53.17
CA GLN A 342 2.39 6.55 54.13
C GLN A 342 1.91 7.96 53.77
N LEU A 343 0.58 8.06 53.69
CA LEU A 343 -0.32 9.21 53.43
C LEU A 343 -0.54 9.61 51.96
#